data_AF-A0A2V9GPL9-F1
#
_entry.id   AF-A0A2V9GPL9-F1
#
_cell.length_a   1.000
_cell.length_b   1.000
_cell.length_c   1.000
_cell.angle_alpha   90.00
_cell.angle_beta   90.00
_cell.angle_gamma   90.00
#
_symmetry.space_group_name_H-M   'P 1'
#
loop_
_entity.id
_entity.type
_entity.pdbx_description
1 polymer ?
#
loop_
_entity_poly.entity_id
_entity_poly.type
_entity_poly.pdbx_seq_one_letter_code
_entity_poly.pdbx_strand_id
1 'polypeptide(L)' 'MKTQELKYVTRRRAAVLLGLSEMELSRISSESGFGHKEVAGEQEETYFTYEELRQICMLAVHQVH' A
#
# COMPACT_ATOMS: atom_id res chain seq x y z
N MET A 1 -18.65 -3.19 15.04
CA MET A 1 -17.55 -2.80 14.12
C MET A 1 -17.86 -3.32 12.74
N LYS A 2 -17.61 -2.53 11.69
CA LYS A 2 -17.29 -2.94 10.29
C LYS A 2 -17.90 -2.01 9.23
N THR A 3 -17.32 -0.82 9.14
CA THR A 3 -17.36 0.00 7.90
C THR A 3 -15.99 0.54 7.52
N GLN A 4 -14.96 0.33 8.36
CA GLN A 4 -13.57 0.72 8.08
C GLN A 4 -12.88 -0.24 7.10
N GLU A 5 -13.28 -1.53 7.04
CA GLU A 5 -12.66 -2.53 6.14
C GLU A 5 -12.76 -2.19 4.63
N LEU A 6 -13.69 -1.30 4.23
CA LEU A 6 -13.85 -0.91 2.81
C LEU A 6 -12.96 0.26 2.38
N LYS A 7 -12.30 0.96 3.30
CA LYS A 7 -11.47 2.15 2.97
C LYS A 7 -10.00 1.84 2.77
N TYR A 8 -9.56 0.64 3.17
CA TYR A 8 -8.16 0.30 3.24
C TYR A 8 -7.86 -1.04 2.56
N VAL A 9 -6.69 -1.11 1.94
CA VAL A 9 -6.20 -2.25 1.18
C VAL A 9 -4.89 -2.70 1.80
N THR A 10 -4.81 -3.96 2.23
CA THR A 10 -3.56 -4.56 2.75
C THR A 10 -2.44 -4.51 1.71
N ARG A 11 -1.18 -4.44 2.14
CA ARG A 11 0.02 -4.44 1.27
C ARG A 11 0.01 -5.56 0.24
N ARG A 12 -0.34 -6.78 0.64
CA ARG A 12 -0.43 -7.92 -0.27
C ARG A 12 -1.45 -7.71 -1.39
N ARG A 13 -2.65 -7.22 -1.06
CA ARG A 13 -3.70 -6.92 -2.07
C ARG A 13 -3.30 -5.74 -2.97
N ALA A 14 -2.68 -4.72 -2.39
CA ALA A 14 -2.18 -3.57 -3.13
C ALA A 14 -1.12 -3.99 -4.15
N ALA A 15 -0.15 -4.81 -3.76
CA ALA A 15 0.88 -5.34 -4.66
C ALA A 15 0.26 -6.04 -5.88
N VAL A 16 -0.73 -6.91 -5.64
CA VAL A 16 -1.47 -7.60 -6.71
C VAL A 16 -2.23 -6.62 -7.61
N LEU A 17 -2.94 -5.64 -7.05
CA LEU A 17 -3.71 -4.66 -7.81
C LEU A 17 -2.82 -3.77 -8.69
N LEU A 18 -1.62 -3.46 -8.22
CA LEU A 18 -0.67 -2.59 -8.90
C LEU A 18 0.28 -3.34 -9.83
N GLY A 19 0.27 -4.68 -9.81
CA GLY A 19 1.23 -5.49 -10.56
C GLY A 19 2.67 -5.32 -10.08
N LEU A 20 2.86 -4.94 -8.81
CA LEU A 20 4.18 -4.73 -8.20
C LEU A 20 4.52 -5.89 -7.25
N SER A 21 5.81 -6.12 -7.01
CA SER A 21 6.20 -6.98 -5.90
C SER A 21 5.90 -6.28 -4.56
N GLU A 22 5.65 -7.07 -3.51
CA GLU A 22 5.46 -6.51 -2.17
C GLU A 22 6.70 -5.74 -1.66
N MET A 23 7.90 -6.09 -2.15
CA MET A 23 9.15 -5.43 -1.82
C MET A 23 9.24 -4.04 -2.47
N GLU A 24 8.91 -3.93 -3.75
CA GLU A 24 8.84 -2.64 -4.45
C GLU A 24 7.79 -1.74 -3.83
N LEU A 25 6.61 -2.28 -3.53
CA LEU A 25 5.56 -1.53 -2.86
C LEU A 25 6.00 -1.05 -1.48
N SER A 26 6.70 -1.89 -0.70
CA SER A 26 7.27 -1.51 0.59
C SER A 26 8.30 -0.39 0.46
N ARG A 27 9.17 -0.44 -0.57
CA ARG A 27 10.16 0.60 -0.83
C ARG A 27 9.47 1.92 -1.17
N ILE A 28 8.55 1.92 -2.12
CA ILE A 28 7.80 3.13 -2.53
C ILE A 28 7.02 3.69 -1.35
N SER A 29 6.33 2.85 -0.58
CA SER A 29 5.61 3.24 0.64
C SER A 29 6.55 3.95 1.64
N SER A 30 7.73 3.38 1.89
CA SER A 30 8.71 3.98 2.81
C SER A 30 9.31 5.31 2.31
N GLU A 31 9.54 5.44 1.00
CA GLU A 31 10.11 6.65 0.39
C GLU A 31 9.08 7.78 0.28
N SER A 32 7.80 7.44 0.05
CA SER A 32 6.71 8.40 -0.15
C SER A 32 5.92 8.74 1.12
N GLY A 33 6.06 7.94 2.17
CA GLY A 33 5.26 8.06 3.39
C GLY A 33 3.81 7.58 3.25
N PHE A 34 3.49 6.85 2.17
CA PHE A 34 2.16 6.28 1.96
C PHE A 34 1.97 4.96 2.69
N GLY A 35 0.76 4.76 3.21
CA GLY A 35 0.37 3.55 3.92
C GLY A 35 0.46 3.73 5.43
N HIS A 36 -0.54 3.17 6.12
CA HIS A 36 -0.65 3.14 7.55
C HIS A 36 -0.29 1.75 8.07
N LYS A 37 0.68 1.69 8.99
CA LYS A 37 1.04 0.45 9.67
C LYS A 37 0.14 0.25 10.89
N GLU A 38 -0.54 -0.89 10.94
CA GLU A 38 -1.26 -1.33 12.12
C GLU A 38 -0.63 -2.60 12.67
N VAL A 39 -0.49 -2.65 13.98
CA VAL A 39 -0.01 -3.84 14.69
C VAL A 39 -1.22 -4.59 15.24
N ALA A 40 -1.48 -5.78 14.68
CA ALA A 40 -2.52 -6.68 15.15
C ALA A 40 -1.86 -7.85 15.89
N GLY A 41 -1.66 -7.68 17.21
CA GLY A 41 -0.94 -8.66 18.03
C GLY A 41 0.56 -8.67 17.72
N GLU A 42 1.07 -9.79 17.21
CA GLU A 42 2.50 -9.95 16.85
C GLU A 42 2.79 -9.62 15.37
N GLN A 43 1.77 -9.31 14.58
CA GLN A 43 1.92 -9.03 13.16
C GLN A 43 1.74 -7.55 12.86
N GLU A 44 2.75 -6.95 12.22
CA GLU A 44 2.66 -5.63 11.61
C GLU A 44 2.13 -5.80 10.18
N GLU A 45 1.02 -5.13 9.86
CA GLU A 45 0.47 -5.09 8.50
C GLU A 45 0.37 -3.63 8.03
N THR A 46 0.58 -3.42 6.74
CA THR A 46 0.46 -2.09 6.13
C THR A 46 -0.82 -2.00 5.31
N TYR A 47 -1.55 -0.92 5.51
CA TYR A 47 -2.83 -0.65 4.88
C TYR A 47 -2.76 0.63 4.06
N PHE A 48 -3.37 0.62 2.88
CA PHE A 48 -3.35 1.73 1.94
C PHE A 48 -4.77 2.17 1.63
N THR A 49 -5.01 3.47 1.63
CA THR A 49 -6.23 4.03 1.05
C THR A 49 -6.19 3.95 -0.48
N TYR A 50 -7.35 4.01 -1.14
CA TYR A 50 -7.40 4.06 -2.60
C TYR A 50 -6.70 5.30 -3.18
N GLU A 51 -6.70 6.42 -2.46
CA GLU A 51 -6.00 7.63 -2.89
C GLU A 51 -4.48 7.42 -2.87
N GLU A 52 -3.94 6.83 -1.81
CA GLU A 52 -2.53 6.48 -1.72
C GLU A 52 -2.14 5.47 -2.80
N LEU A 53 -2.96 4.44 -3.05
CA LEU A 53 -2.71 3.49 -4.14
C LEU A 53 -2.64 4.20 -5.51
N ARG A 54 -3.55 5.15 -5.77
CA ARG A 54 -3.51 5.93 -7.01
C ARG A 54 -2.23 6.75 -7.12
N GLN A 55 -1.74 7.33 -6.03
CA GLN A 55 -0.46 8.06 -6.05
C GLN A 55 0.73 7.11 -6.27
N ILE A 56 0.72 5.94 -5.65
CA ILE A 56 1.73 4.90 -5.86
C ILE A 56 1.75 4.44 -7.32
N CYS A 57 0.59 4.25 -7.97
CA CYS A 57 0.52 3.96 -9.41
C CYS A 57 1.28 5.01 -10.23
N MET A 58 0.99 6.29 -9.97
CA MET A 58 1.60 7.39 -10.71
C MET A 58 3.12 7.42 -10.51
N LEU A 59 3.59 7.23 -9.29
CA LEU A 59 5.02 7.18 -8.97
C LEU A 59 5.72 5.99 -9.62
N ALA A 60 5.11 4.80 -9.60
CA ALA A 60 5.67 3.60 -10.20
C ALA A 60 5.81 3.73 -11.73
N VAL A 61 4.84 4.35 -12.41
CA VAL A 61 4.92 4.62 -13.86
C VAL A 61 6.01 5.65 -14.18
N HIS A 62 6.19 6.67 -13.32
CA HIS A 62 7.21 7.70 -13.53
C HIS A 62 8.64 7.21 -13.25
N GLN A 63 8.84 6.09 -12.54
CA GLN A 63 10.16 5.46 -12.36
C GLN A 63 10.61 4.59 -13.56
N VAL A 64 9.76 4.42 -14.58
CA VAL A 64 10.12 3.75 -15.84
C VAL A 64 10.61 4.80 -16.85
N HIS A 65 11.78 5.39 -16.63
CA HIS A 65 12.56 6.14 -17.63
C HIS A 65 14.05 5.95 -17.38
#